data_AF-A0A2T4UI31-F1
#
_entry.id   AF-A0A2T4UI31-F1
#
_cell.length_a   1.000
_cell.length_b   1.000
_cell.length_c   1.000
_cell.angle_alpha   90.00
_cell.angle_beta   90.00
_cell.angle_gamma   90.00
#
_symmetry.space_group_name_H-M   'P 1'
#
loop_
_entity.id
_entity.type
_entity.pdbx_description
1 polymer ?
#
loop_
_entity_poly.entity_id
_entity_poly.type
_entity_poly.pdbx_seq_one_letter_code
_entity_poly.pdbx_strand_id
1 'polypeptide(L)'
;MTAPRLLLPACLAALALLPASASATTFCVPTFSAACPNDGTTVAQASLETAMSTSGSDGTADTIVLGPGVFSTTSTFTPTGTDALTVVGQGAGASFLTSSSGANVFVVSLTGRGPTLLRDLSIVVGESFPTDNGSALNADAGTILRDVEVELRNPPSPGGTGSYGLTFNGGISSLERVRIAPSGSGALATALDVGSATPTGLTATQLTIEQPRVTAIRAESGSPVTASRVVVLGARSTAVLARPATVTLTNLLLTMAADAPPVAATSPNATASSVTLDHATIVSSAPGATTPPVAATAQSTGGATVTVTNSIVAGFTAAGQRSATGVGPARIALSASHVPGVVGAAGPGSTSATDMVLSAPTFADPAGSDFSLAAGSAGVDAGTPGTASPTVDLNGNPRVVDGNGDGTAIRDIGAYERPAPPPAPAPQPSPTPTPTPAPGTGTGTPGTGTVPGPGGGTMAGPADTTAPETFRRGGPGSRLRRGIATFRFGASERGVRFQCRLDGGRARPCTSPLTLRRLRAGRHVLRVRAIDASGNADRTPLVLRFTVPRRR
;
A
#
# COMPACT_ATOMS: atom_id res chain seq x y z
N MET A 1 11.70 97.57 -8.07
CA MET A 1 12.00 96.66 -6.94
C MET A 1 10.79 95.78 -6.71
N THR A 2 10.82 94.54 -7.17
CA THR A 2 9.93 93.43 -6.75
C THR A 2 10.48 92.14 -7.39
N ALA A 3 11.13 91.30 -6.60
CA ALA A 3 11.63 89.99 -7.01
C ALA A 3 10.70 88.89 -6.45
N PRO A 4 10.46 87.77 -7.17
CA PRO A 4 9.59 86.70 -6.71
C PRO A 4 10.35 85.63 -5.89
N ARG A 5 9.59 84.99 -5.00
CA ARG A 5 9.98 83.93 -4.07
C ARG A 5 10.35 82.63 -4.79
N LEU A 6 11.47 82.01 -4.41
CA LEU A 6 11.83 80.63 -4.73
C LEU A 6 11.59 79.74 -3.49
N LEU A 7 10.71 78.75 -3.62
CA LEU A 7 10.49 77.68 -2.64
C LEU A 7 11.43 76.51 -2.98
N LEU A 8 12.26 76.08 -2.04
CA LEU A 8 12.97 74.79 -2.10
C LEU A 8 12.04 73.67 -1.58
N PRO A 9 11.97 72.49 -2.22
CA PRO A 9 11.37 71.31 -1.61
C PRO A 9 12.40 70.53 -0.78
N ALA A 10 12.00 70.18 0.45
CA ALA A 10 12.73 69.27 1.33
C ALA A 10 12.72 67.85 0.75
N CYS A 11 13.91 67.26 0.62
CA CYS A 11 14.10 65.88 0.22
C CYS A 11 13.80 64.97 1.42
N LEU A 12 12.62 64.35 1.43
CA LEU A 12 12.23 63.35 2.43
C LEU A 12 12.84 62.00 2.03
N ALA A 13 13.87 61.54 2.74
CA ALA A 13 14.40 60.20 2.60
C ALA A 13 13.42 59.20 3.25
N ALA A 14 12.56 58.60 2.44
CA ALA A 14 11.75 57.46 2.85
C ALA A 14 12.67 56.23 2.95
N LEU A 15 13.02 55.85 4.18
CA LEU A 15 13.63 54.57 4.49
C LEU A 15 12.59 53.49 4.17
N ALA A 16 12.65 52.92 2.96
CA ALA A 16 11.83 51.79 2.58
C ALA A 16 12.23 50.59 3.45
N LEU A 17 11.39 50.28 4.45
CA LEU A 17 11.33 48.96 5.06
C LEU A 17 11.01 47.97 3.92
N LEU A 18 12.04 47.30 3.42
CA LEU A 18 11.87 46.09 2.61
C LEU A 18 11.00 45.11 3.43
N PRO A 19 9.96 44.50 2.86
CA PRO A 19 9.27 43.42 3.55
C PRO A 19 10.30 42.34 3.84
N ALA A 20 10.45 42.01 5.13
CA ALA A 20 11.20 40.83 5.55
C ALA A 20 10.65 39.65 4.76
N SER A 21 11.54 38.99 4.02
CA SER A 21 11.21 37.83 3.21
C SER A 21 10.59 36.78 4.14
N ALA A 22 9.31 36.45 3.94
CA ALA A 22 8.66 35.32 4.56
C ALA A 22 9.37 34.05 4.03
N SER A 23 10.43 33.64 4.72
CA SER A 23 11.12 32.39 4.44
C SER A 23 10.34 31.27 5.12
N ALA A 24 9.98 30.24 4.36
CA ALA A 24 9.48 28.98 4.91
C ALA A 24 10.36 28.56 6.09
N THR A 25 9.77 28.30 7.25
CA THR A 25 10.56 27.94 8.42
C THR A 25 10.75 26.43 8.44
N THR A 26 12.01 26.00 8.42
CA THR A 26 12.35 24.59 8.63
C THR A 26 12.76 24.36 10.08
N PHE A 27 11.98 23.57 10.82
CA PHE A 27 12.25 23.23 12.21
C PHE A 27 12.96 21.88 12.33
N CYS A 28 14.13 21.85 12.97
CA CYS A 28 14.88 20.62 13.24
C CYS A 28 14.55 20.10 14.64
N VAL A 29 14.02 18.88 14.75
CA VAL A 29 13.59 18.29 16.04
C VAL A 29 14.35 16.99 16.34
N PRO A 30 14.91 16.80 17.55
CA PRO A 30 14.97 17.76 18.66
C PRO A 30 16.13 18.76 18.52
N THR A 31 17.04 18.51 17.58
CA THR A 31 18.23 19.31 17.34
C THR A 31 18.59 19.27 15.85
N PHE A 32 19.56 20.06 15.44
CA PHE A 32 20.19 19.93 14.13
C PHE A 32 20.70 18.51 13.90
N SER A 33 20.63 18.06 12.65
CA SER A 33 21.06 16.74 12.21
C SER A 33 21.58 16.77 10.78
N ALA A 34 22.12 15.67 10.28
CA ALA A 34 22.51 15.57 8.88
C ALA A 34 21.32 15.78 7.91
N ALA A 35 20.10 15.43 8.34
CA ALA A 35 18.88 15.65 7.57
C ALA A 35 18.31 17.07 7.73
N CYS A 36 18.81 17.85 8.69
CA CYS A 36 18.37 19.21 9.00
C CYS A 36 19.56 20.02 9.55
N PRO A 37 20.47 20.47 8.67
CA PRO A 37 21.71 21.14 9.05
C PRO A 37 21.45 22.54 9.57
N ASN A 38 22.38 23.07 10.39
CA ASN A 38 22.38 24.47 10.78
C ASN A 38 23.02 25.32 9.69
N ASP A 39 22.22 25.81 8.74
CA ASP A 39 22.66 26.59 7.58
C ASP A 39 22.18 28.06 7.59
N GLY A 40 21.61 28.50 8.72
CA GLY A 40 21.02 29.83 8.88
C GLY A 40 19.59 29.97 8.36
N THR A 41 19.02 28.94 7.73
CA THR A 41 17.61 28.89 7.29
C THR A 41 16.75 27.94 8.12
N THR A 42 17.38 27.13 8.98
CA THR A 42 16.72 26.18 9.87
C THR A 42 16.72 26.64 11.32
N VAL A 43 15.72 26.19 12.08
CA VAL A 43 15.54 26.51 13.50
C VAL A 43 15.50 25.21 14.30
N ALA A 44 16.42 25.02 15.26
CA ALA A 44 16.34 23.89 16.17
C ALA A 44 15.20 24.08 17.18
N GLN A 45 14.41 23.03 17.39
CA GLN A 45 13.29 23.01 18.34
C GLN A 45 13.44 21.82 19.28
N ALA A 46 13.32 22.08 20.58
CA ALA A 46 13.55 21.05 21.60
C ALA A 46 12.54 19.89 21.53
N SER A 47 11.33 20.13 21.03
CA SER A 47 10.29 19.12 20.90
C SER A 47 9.43 19.31 19.65
N LEU A 48 8.72 18.24 19.27
CA LEU A 48 7.79 18.26 18.13
C LEU A 48 6.58 19.13 18.43
N GLU A 49 6.09 19.11 19.67
CA GLU A 49 4.99 19.95 20.13
C GLU A 49 5.34 21.44 19.98
N THR A 50 6.54 21.84 20.40
CA THR A 50 7.01 23.22 20.21
C THR A 50 7.08 23.58 18.73
N ALA A 51 7.68 22.72 17.89
CA ALA A 51 7.74 22.94 16.45
C ALA A 51 6.34 23.08 15.81
N MET A 52 5.39 22.22 16.17
CA MET A 52 4.00 22.25 15.69
C MET A 52 3.20 23.47 16.20
N SER A 53 3.55 23.99 17.37
CA SER A 53 2.96 25.24 17.90
C SER A 53 3.59 26.50 17.31
N THR A 54 4.82 26.39 16.80
CA THR A 54 5.57 27.51 16.21
C THR A 54 5.35 27.61 14.70
N SER A 55 4.90 26.54 14.04
CA SER A 55 4.50 26.60 12.63
C SER A 55 3.44 27.69 12.45
N GLY A 56 3.74 28.65 11.60
CA GLY A 56 3.03 29.91 11.47
C GLY A 56 1.68 29.80 10.77
N SER A 57 1.06 30.97 10.62
CA SER A 57 -0.09 31.24 9.75
C SER A 57 0.23 32.43 8.85
N ASP A 58 1.47 32.52 8.38
CA ASP A 58 1.99 33.64 7.61
C ASP A 58 1.77 33.49 6.09
N GLY A 59 1.16 32.39 5.66
CA GLY A 59 0.91 32.08 4.26
C GLY A 59 2.04 31.29 3.59
N THR A 60 3.10 30.95 4.33
CA THR A 60 4.26 30.21 3.83
C THR A 60 4.23 28.78 4.35
N ALA A 61 4.53 27.81 3.49
CA ALA A 61 4.57 26.41 3.91
C ALA A 61 5.73 26.16 4.91
N ASP A 62 5.44 25.45 5.99
CA ASP A 62 6.43 25.09 7.00
C ASP A 62 6.88 23.64 6.86
N THR A 63 8.12 23.37 7.29
CA THR A 63 8.66 22.01 7.33
C THR A 63 9.20 21.68 8.72
N ILE A 64 8.84 20.51 9.25
CA ILE A 64 9.41 19.95 10.47
C ILE A 64 10.18 18.68 10.10
N VAL A 65 11.47 18.67 10.39
CA VAL A 65 12.35 17.51 10.16
C VAL A 65 12.65 16.84 11.49
N LEU A 66 12.23 15.60 11.63
CA LEU A 66 12.46 14.77 12.81
C LEU A 66 13.75 13.98 12.66
N GLY A 67 14.56 13.94 13.70
CA GLY A 67 15.62 12.94 13.87
C GLY A 67 15.06 11.54 14.13
N PRO A 68 15.94 10.51 14.22
CA PRO A 68 15.53 9.20 14.69
C PRO A 68 15.20 9.25 16.19
N GLY A 69 14.14 8.57 16.61
CA GLY A 69 13.73 8.54 18.01
C GLY A 69 12.23 8.38 18.19
N VAL A 70 11.81 8.39 19.47
CA VAL A 70 10.41 8.41 19.87
C VAL A 70 10.07 9.83 20.31
N PHE A 71 9.10 10.44 19.64
CA PHE A 71 8.53 11.74 19.95
C PHE A 71 7.19 11.48 20.65
N SER A 72 7.18 11.74 21.96
CA SER A 72 6.03 11.46 22.81
C SER A 72 5.45 12.73 23.40
N THR A 73 4.16 12.91 23.25
CA THR A 73 3.37 13.93 23.95
C THR A 73 2.58 13.33 25.10
N THR A 74 2.18 14.13 26.09
CA THR A 74 1.16 13.77 27.09
C THR A 74 -0.26 14.09 26.61
N SER A 75 -0.42 14.76 25.48
CA SER A 75 -1.69 15.14 24.85
C SER A 75 -1.79 14.55 23.44
N THR A 76 -2.44 15.25 22.51
CA THR A 76 -2.48 14.93 21.09
C THR A 76 -1.55 15.88 20.34
N PHE A 77 -0.83 15.41 19.33
CA PHE A 77 -0.12 16.30 18.41
C PHE A 77 -1.13 17.08 17.57
N THR A 78 -1.32 18.35 17.93
CA THR A 78 -2.27 19.26 17.26
C THR A 78 -1.52 20.52 16.84
N PRO A 79 -1.03 20.60 15.59
CA PRO A 79 -0.41 21.81 15.08
C PRO A 79 -1.40 22.97 15.04
N THR A 80 -0.94 24.18 15.36
CA THR A 80 -1.82 25.36 15.51
C THR A 80 -1.81 26.27 14.28
N GLY A 81 -0.79 26.16 13.43
CA GLY A 81 -0.67 26.95 12.20
C GLY A 81 -1.67 26.53 11.11
N THR A 82 -2.13 27.50 10.33
CA THR A 82 -3.06 27.27 9.20
C THR A 82 -2.34 26.98 7.89
N ASP A 83 -1.05 27.26 7.82
CA ASP A 83 -0.25 27.06 6.62
C ASP A 83 -0.06 25.58 6.30
N ALA A 84 0.34 25.32 5.05
CA ALA A 84 0.68 23.97 4.64
C ALA A 84 1.87 23.47 5.48
N LEU A 85 1.73 22.30 6.11
CA LEU A 85 2.79 21.73 6.94
C LEU A 85 3.32 20.44 6.32
N THR A 86 4.64 20.33 6.25
CA THR A 86 5.31 19.06 6.02
C THR A 86 6.00 18.56 7.28
N VAL A 87 5.74 17.32 7.70
CA VAL A 87 6.50 16.64 8.77
C VAL A 87 7.22 15.44 8.17
N VAL A 88 8.55 15.44 8.22
CA VAL A 88 9.41 14.41 7.63
C VAL A 88 10.20 13.70 8.72
N GLY A 89 10.03 12.38 8.83
CA GLY A 89 10.88 11.53 9.66
C GLY A 89 12.08 10.93 8.92
N GLN A 90 12.78 10.01 9.58
CA GLN A 90 13.92 9.27 9.02
C GLN A 90 13.55 7.85 8.57
N GLY A 91 12.25 7.61 8.36
CA GLY A 91 11.63 6.35 7.95
C GLY A 91 10.72 5.75 9.04
N ALA A 92 9.77 4.93 8.60
CA ALA A 92 8.79 4.17 9.41
C ALA A 92 9.39 3.12 10.39
N GLY A 93 10.69 3.16 10.63
CA GLY A 93 11.33 2.37 11.69
C GLY A 93 12.41 3.15 12.43
N ALA A 94 12.42 4.47 12.28
CA ALA A 94 13.40 5.38 12.84
C ALA A 94 12.74 6.51 13.62
N SER A 95 11.71 7.16 13.07
CA SER A 95 10.98 8.25 13.75
C SER A 95 9.57 7.78 14.14
N PHE A 96 9.25 7.83 15.43
CA PHE A 96 8.00 7.33 15.99
C PHE A 96 7.25 8.43 16.71
N LEU A 97 5.99 8.67 16.32
CA LEU A 97 5.06 9.55 17.03
C LEU A 97 4.19 8.71 17.96
N THR A 98 4.04 9.12 19.21
CA THR A 98 3.16 8.44 20.18
C THR A 98 2.60 9.43 21.19
N SER A 99 1.52 9.06 21.87
CA SER A 99 1.08 9.72 23.10
C SER A 99 1.26 8.78 24.29
N SER A 100 1.56 9.34 25.46
CA SER A 100 1.73 8.59 26.72
C SER A 100 0.50 8.64 27.63
N SER A 101 -0.53 9.41 27.29
CA SER A 101 -1.74 9.54 28.11
C SER A 101 -2.85 8.63 27.62
N GLY A 102 -3.47 7.91 28.57
CA GLY A 102 -4.63 7.06 28.32
C GLY A 102 -5.96 7.80 28.22
N ALA A 103 -5.97 9.12 28.41
CA ALA A 103 -7.16 9.94 28.19
C ALA A 103 -7.31 10.37 26.71
N ASN A 104 -6.25 10.24 25.91
CA ASN A 104 -6.27 10.70 24.52
C ASN A 104 -6.94 9.69 23.60
N VAL A 105 -7.72 10.23 22.67
CA VAL A 105 -8.34 9.45 21.59
C VAL A 105 -7.38 9.35 20.40
N PHE A 106 -6.61 10.40 20.11
CA PHE A 106 -5.76 10.49 18.92
C PHE A 106 -4.27 10.65 19.29
N VAL A 107 -3.38 10.07 18.49
CA VAL A 107 -1.95 10.43 18.56
C VAL A 107 -1.71 11.76 17.87
N VAL A 108 -2.28 11.93 16.66
CA VAL A 108 -2.19 13.15 15.85
C VAL A 108 -3.60 13.61 15.48
N SER A 109 -3.87 14.92 15.62
CA SER A 109 -5.08 15.55 15.09
C SER A 109 -4.70 16.68 14.14
N LEU A 110 -5.13 16.54 12.88
CA LEU A 110 -4.94 17.51 11.81
C LEU A 110 -6.25 18.20 11.43
N THR A 111 -7.21 18.23 12.35
CA THR A 111 -8.51 18.85 12.14
C THR A 111 -8.40 20.37 12.12
N GLY A 112 -9.17 21.02 11.24
CA GLY A 112 -9.32 22.48 11.23
C GLY A 112 -8.11 23.26 10.71
N ARG A 113 -7.17 22.63 9.99
CA ARG A 113 -5.99 23.30 9.42
C ARG A 113 -5.82 23.07 7.92
N GLY A 114 -4.85 23.77 7.31
CA GLY A 114 -4.48 23.62 5.91
C GLY A 114 -3.81 22.28 5.57
N PRO A 115 -3.45 22.07 4.28
CA PRO A 115 -2.88 20.81 3.79
C PRO A 115 -1.68 20.35 4.61
N THR A 116 -1.64 19.07 4.98
CA THR A 116 -0.56 18.53 5.82
C THR A 116 -0.01 17.26 5.20
N LEU A 117 1.30 17.24 4.95
CA LEU A 117 2.05 16.05 4.53
C LEU A 117 2.78 15.45 5.73
N LEU A 118 2.43 14.22 6.10
CA LEU A 118 3.24 13.41 7.02
C LEU A 118 3.97 12.33 6.21
N ARG A 119 5.31 12.26 6.35
CA ARG A 119 6.07 11.25 5.63
C ARG A 119 7.25 10.66 6.37
N ASP A 120 7.63 9.45 5.95
CA ASP A 120 8.81 8.74 6.43
C ASP A 120 8.81 8.54 7.96
N LEU A 121 7.69 8.12 8.54
CA LEU A 121 7.54 7.98 10.00
C LEU A 121 6.57 6.88 10.42
N SER A 122 6.54 6.58 11.71
CA SER A 122 5.52 5.71 12.32
C SER A 122 4.64 6.49 13.29
N ILE A 123 3.34 6.19 13.30
CA ILE A 123 2.39 6.64 14.32
C ILE A 123 2.01 5.42 15.16
N VAL A 124 2.25 5.49 16.47
CA VAL A 124 2.05 4.38 17.40
C VAL A 124 0.93 4.72 18.36
N VAL A 125 -0.16 3.95 18.31
CA VAL A 125 -1.20 3.97 19.34
C VAL A 125 -0.70 3.13 20.51
N GLY A 126 -0.27 3.81 21.57
CA GLY A 126 0.36 3.19 22.74
C GLY A 126 -0.60 2.30 23.54
N GLU A 127 -0.06 1.38 24.35
CA GLU A 127 -0.85 0.42 25.13
C GLU A 127 -1.82 1.07 26.15
N SER A 128 -1.52 2.30 26.56
CA SER A 128 -2.33 3.08 27.50
C SER A 128 -3.57 3.73 26.87
N PHE A 129 -3.68 3.75 25.54
CA PHE A 129 -4.83 4.36 24.86
C PHE A 129 -6.15 3.64 25.20
N PRO A 130 -7.30 4.33 25.10
CA PRO A 130 -8.61 3.72 25.23
C PRO A 130 -8.75 2.51 24.31
N THR A 131 -9.16 1.37 24.88
CA THR A 131 -9.10 0.04 24.23
C THR A 131 -9.93 -0.10 22.96
N ASP A 132 -11.00 0.71 22.80
CA ASP A 132 -11.93 0.59 21.67
C ASP A 132 -12.23 1.94 21.00
N ASN A 133 -11.49 2.99 21.37
CA ASN A 133 -11.68 4.33 20.81
C ASN A 133 -10.36 5.03 20.48
N GLY A 134 -9.20 4.48 20.86
CA GLY A 134 -7.92 5.03 20.42
C GLY A 134 -7.80 5.02 18.88
N SER A 135 -7.15 6.03 18.31
CA SER A 135 -6.89 6.18 16.88
C SER A 135 -5.52 6.81 16.66
N ALA A 136 -4.84 6.44 15.57
CA ALA A 136 -3.54 7.04 15.27
C ALA A 136 -3.69 8.47 14.73
N LEU A 137 -4.65 8.69 13.85
CA LEU A 137 -4.82 9.97 13.17
C LEU A 137 -6.30 10.35 13.06
N ASN A 138 -6.58 11.60 13.42
CA ASN A 138 -7.81 12.31 13.03
C ASN A 138 -7.46 13.40 12.03
N ALA A 139 -8.06 13.39 10.85
CA ALA A 139 -7.68 14.30 9.77
C ALA A 139 -8.88 14.88 9.03
N ASP A 140 -8.72 16.13 8.57
CA ASP A 140 -9.63 16.78 7.62
C ASP A 140 -8.95 16.90 6.24
N ALA A 141 -9.50 17.77 5.39
CA ALA A 141 -9.13 17.96 3.99
C ALA A 141 -7.63 18.25 3.80
N GLY A 142 -7.03 17.71 2.73
CA GLY A 142 -5.67 18.03 2.34
C GLY A 142 -4.59 17.26 3.11
N THR A 143 -4.96 16.19 3.82
CA THR A 143 -3.99 15.34 4.51
C THR A 143 -3.37 14.33 3.53
N ILE A 144 -2.05 14.30 3.49
CA ILE A 144 -1.25 13.38 2.67
C ILE A 144 -0.37 12.55 3.60
N LEU A 145 -0.49 11.23 3.51
CA LEU A 145 0.42 10.30 4.19
C LEU A 145 1.27 9.59 3.16
N ARG A 146 2.60 9.64 3.32
CA ARG A 146 3.53 8.98 2.42
C ARG A 146 4.60 8.22 3.18
N ASP A 147 4.78 6.93 2.91
CA ASP A 147 5.79 6.12 3.61
C ASP A 147 5.55 6.09 5.13
N VAL A 148 4.27 5.95 5.53
CA VAL A 148 3.82 6.00 6.92
C VAL A 148 3.37 4.62 7.40
N GLU A 149 3.79 4.25 8.61
CA GLU A 149 3.30 3.07 9.29
C GLU A 149 2.49 3.41 10.54
N VAL A 150 1.31 2.81 10.65
CA VAL A 150 0.45 2.88 11.83
C VAL A 150 0.55 1.56 12.59
N GLU A 151 0.98 1.66 13.85
CA GLU A 151 1.12 0.52 14.76
C GLU A 151 0.15 0.66 15.94
N LEU A 152 -0.78 -0.29 16.08
CA LEU A 152 -1.70 -0.32 17.21
C LEU A 152 -1.21 -1.31 18.27
N ARG A 153 -1.00 -0.85 19.50
CA ARG A 153 -0.55 -1.69 20.62
C ARG A 153 -1.61 -1.89 21.68
N ASN A 154 -2.62 -1.02 21.74
CA ASN A 154 -3.65 -1.08 22.75
C ASN A 154 -4.58 -2.30 22.57
N PRO A 155 -4.74 -3.14 23.60
CA PRO A 155 -5.61 -4.30 23.53
C PRO A 155 -7.09 -3.85 23.48
N PRO A 156 -7.98 -4.67 22.89
CA PRO A 156 -9.41 -4.40 22.93
C PRO A 156 -9.96 -4.69 24.34
N SER A 157 -11.09 -4.08 24.71
CA SER A 157 -11.80 -4.51 25.91
C SER A 157 -12.33 -5.94 25.73
N PRO A 158 -12.70 -6.65 26.82
CA PRO A 158 -13.37 -7.94 26.71
C PRO A 158 -14.64 -7.84 25.84
N GLY A 159 -14.64 -8.52 24.69
CA GLY A 159 -15.73 -8.43 23.71
C GLY A 159 -15.70 -7.18 22.82
N GLY A 160 -14.84 -6.20 23.11
CA GLY A 160 -14.61 -5.01 22.31
C GLY A 160 -14.03 -5.33 20.93
N THR A 161 -14.09 -4.36 20.02
CA THR A 161 -13.67 -4.49 18.63
C THR A 161 -12.23 -4.02 18.40
N GLY A 162 -11.66 -3.22 19.30
CA GLY A 162 -10.33 -2.62 19.18
C GLY A 162 -10.37 -1.17 18.67
N SER A 163 -9.19 -0.65 18.34
CA SER A 163 -8.97 0.76 17.99
C SER A 163 -9.03 1.04 16.50
N TYR A 164 -9.09 2.32 16.16
CA TYR A 164 -9.09 2.83 14.80
C TYR A 164 -7.65 3.09 14.31
N GLY A 165 -7.42 2.94 13.01
CA GLY A 165 -6.16 3.33 12.38
C GLY A 165 -6.17 4.82 12.04
N LEU A 166 -6.79 5.14 10.90
CA LEU A 166 -6.87 6.48 10.35
C LEU A 166 -8.33 6.90 10.18
N THR A 167 -8.67 8.09 10.64
CA THR A 167 -10.01 8.68 10.52
C THR A 167 -9.94 9.96 9.69
N PHE A 168 -10.76 10.05 8.64
CA PHE A 168 -10.84 11.20 7.73
C PHE A 168 -12.26 11.79 7.73
N ASN A 169 -12.39 13.01 8.26
CA ASN A 169 -13.66 13.70 8.44
C ASN A 169 -13.85 14.90 7.49
N GLY A 170 -12.94 15.15 6.54
CA GLY A 170 -13.08 16.28 5.62
C GLY A 170 -12.31 16.15 4.31
N GLY A 171 -12.87 16.73 3.23
CA GLY A 171 -12.23 17.00 1.94
C GLY A 171 -11.45 15.86 1.27
N ILE A 172 -10.43 16.20 0.48
CA ILE A 172 -9.67 15.22 -0.31
C ILE A 172 -8.35 14.91 0.39
N SER A 173 -8.09 13.63 0.64
CA SER A 173 -6.84 13.14 1.24
C SER A 173 -6.20 12.05 0.37
N SER A 174 -4.90 11.83 0.53
CA SER A 174 -4.18 10.79 -0.21
C SER A 174 -3.21 9.98 0.66
N LEU A 175 -3.13 8.69 0.36
CA LEU A 175 -2.24 7.72 1.01
C LEU A 175 -1.31 7.10 -0.04
N GLU A 176 -0.02 7.08 0.25
CA GLU A 176 1.00 6.48 -0.62
C GLU A 176 1.93 5.61 0.23
N ARG A 177 1.99 4.30 -0.03
CA ARG A 177 2.81 3.34 0.75
C ARG A 177 2.53 3.43 2.25
N VAL A 178 1.28 3.17 2.62
CA VAL A 178 0.82 3.20 4.01
C VAL A 178 0.57 1.79 4.51
N ARG A 179 1.09 1.46 5.70
CA ARG A 179 0.83 0.20 6.38
C ARG A 179 0.11 0.43 7.70
N ILE A 180 -0.96 -0.30 7.96
CA ILE A 180 -1.73 -0.25 9.21
C ILE A 180 -1.81 -1.66 9.78
N ALA A 181 -1.27 -1.84 10.99
CA ALA A 181 -1.27 -3.16 11.62
C ALA A 181 -1.34 -3.08 13.15
N PRO A 182 -2.05 -4.03 13.80
CA PRO A 182 -1.87 -4.28 15.21
C PRO A 182 -0.52 -4.93 15.50
N SER A 183 -0.08 -4.81 16.74
CA SER A 183 1.16 -5.41 17.25
C SER A 183 0.98 -5.84 18.70
N GLY A 184 1.71 -6.87 19.13
CA GLY A 184 1.58 -7.39 20.50
C GLY A 184 0.15 -7.87 20.79
N SER A 185 -0.46 -7.34 21.85
CA SER A 185 -1.87 -7.57 22.20
C SER A 185 -2.84 -6.60 21.52
N GLY A 186 -2.34 -5.69 20.68
CA GLY A 186 -3.13 -4.68 20.01
C GLY A 186 -4.23 -5.24 19.12
N ALA A 187 -5.33 -4.52 18.99
CA ALA A 187 -6.41 -4.88 18.09
C ALA A 187 -6.83 -3.71 17.20
N LEU A 188 -6.98 -4.02 15.91
CA LEU A 188 -7.47 -3.09 14.89
C LEU A 188 -8.96 -3.37 14.64
N ALA A 189 -9.83 -2.47 15.03
CA ALA A 189 -11.25 -2.52 14.68
C ALA A 189 -11.44 -2.11 13.22
N THR A 190 -11.29 -0.81 12.95
CA THR A 190 -11.41 -0.20 11.63
C THR A 190 -10.09 0.43 11.23
N ALA A 191 -9.50 0.01 10.12
CA ALA A 191 -8.19 0.52 9.70
C ALA A 191 -8.26 1.90 9.07
N LEU A 192 -9.19 2.07 8.14
CA LEU A 192 -9.43 3.32 7.44
C LEU A 192 -10.92 3.65 7.54
N ASP A 193 -11.22 4.79 8.16
CA ASP A 193 -12.57 5.30 8.34
C ASP A 193 -12.72 6.64 7.63
N VAL A 194 -13.55 6.69 6.60
CA VAL A 194 -13.72 7.85 5.71
C VAL A 194 -15.19 8.21 5.69
N GLY A 195 -15.54 9.34 6.30
CA GLY A 195 -16.93 9.79 6.32
C GLY A 195 -17.10 11.04 7.16
N SER A 196 -17.91 11.97 6.68
CA SER A 196 -18.33 13.13 7.46
C SER A 196 -19.63 13.73 6.95
N ALA A 197 -20.12 14.77 7.64
CA ALA A 197 -21.28 15.54 7.18
C ALA A 197 -21.06 16.23 5.81
N THR A 198 -19.80 16.48 5.43
CA THR A 198 -19.40 17.09 4.16
C THR A 198 -18.59 16.09 3.34
N PRO A 199 -19.15 15.49 2.27
CA PRO A 199 -18.53 14.36 1.57
C PRO A 199 -17.04 14.53 1.27
N THR A 200 -16.26 13.52 1.62
CA THR A 200 -14.79 13.53 1.59
C THR A 200 -14.29 12.51 0.56
N GLY A 201 -13.22 12.83 -0.15
CA GLY A 201 -12.59 11.91 -1.09
C GLY A 201 -11.30 11.35 -0.50
N LEU A 202 -11.05 10.05 -0.65
CA LEU A 202 -9.74 9.49 -0.33
C LEU A 202 -9.19 8.71 -1.51
N THR A 203 -7.94 9.00 -1.85
CA THR A 203 -7.15 8.20 -2.78
C THR A 203 -6.07 7.43 -2.05
N ALA A 204 -5.81 6.18 -2.44
CA ALA A 204 -4.72 5.41 -1.85
C ALA A 204 -3.98 4.58 -2.90
N THR A 205 -2.66 4.49 -2.77
CA THR A 205 -1.81 3.60 -3.57
C THR A 205 -0.85 2.86 -2.66
N GLN A 206 -0.70 1.54 -2.85
CA GLN A 206 0.14 0.68 -2.00
C GLN A 206 -0.29 0.72 -0.52
N LEU A 207 -1.55 0.38 -0.26
CA LEU A 207 -2.12 0.34 1.09
C LEU A 207 -2.08 -1.10 1.63
N THR A 208 -1.44 -1.32 2.78
CA THR A 208 -1.42 -2.61 3.47
C THR A 208 -2.14 -2.52 4.81
N ILE A 209 -3.14 -3.38 5.02
CA ILE A 209 -3.91 -3.49 6.26
C ILE A 209 -3.82 -4.92 6.78
N GLU A 210 -3.46 -5.08 8.05
CA GLU A 210 -3.32 -6.41 8.65
C GLU A 210 -4.31 -6.63 9.81
N GLN A 211 -4.98 -7.77 9.80
CA GLN A 211 -5.87 -8.27 10.83
C GLN A 211 -6.99 -7.31 11.29
N PRO A 212 -7.74 -6.65 10.36
CA PRO A 212 -8.87 -5.84 10.77
C PRO A 212 -9.98 -6.75 11.33
N ARG A 213 -10.46 -6.40 12.52
CA ARG A 213 -11.49 -7.16 13.23
C ARG A 213 -12.90 -6.79 12.79
N VAL A 214 -13.11 -5.53 12.40
CA VAL A 214 -14.41 -5.03 11.96
C VAL A 214 -14.34 -4.65 10.49
N THR A 215 -13.51 -3.67 10.13
CA THR A 215 -13.45 -3.19 8.75
C THR A 215 -12.04 -2.76 8.35
N ALA A 216 -11.61 -3.10 7.14
CA ALA A 216 -10.35 -2.59 6.61
C ALA A 216 -10.56 -1.17 6.07
N ILE A 217 -11.52 -1.01 5.17
CA ILE A 217 -11.88 0.26 4.53
C ILE A 217 -13.37 0.49 4.73
N ARG A 218 -13.71 1.52 5.49
CA ARG A 218 -15.09 1.99 5.67
C ARG A 218 -15.24 3.35 5.00
N ALA A 219 -16.17 3.44 4.06
CA ALA A 219 -16.56 4.67 3.39
C ALA A 219 -18.03 4.96 3.69
N GLU A 220 -18.33 6.14 4.23
CA GLU A 220 -19.67 6.53 4.67
C GLU A 220 -20.03 7.96 4.28
N SER A 221 -21.31 8.32 4.44
CA SER A 221 -21.82 9.70 4.30
C SER A 221 -21.47 10.38 2.96
N GLY A 222 -21.54 9.63 1.87
CA GLY A 222 -21.27 10.09 0.51
C GLY A 222 -19.79 10.25 0.17
N SER A 223 -18.89 9.79 1.03
CA SER A 223 -17.44 10.03 0.91
C SER A 223 -16.74 8.94 0.08
N PRO A 224 -16.33 9.20 -1.18
CA PRO A 224 -15.73 8.16 -2.02
C PRO A 224 -14.31 7.75 -1.60
N VAL A 225 -14.00 6.46 -1.73
CA VAL A 225 -12.64 5.92 -1.59
C VAL A 225 -12.22 5.27 -2.90
N THR A 226 -11.09 5.69 -3.45
CA THR A 226 -10.45 5.05 -4.61
C THR A 226 -9.07 4.56 -4.21
N ALA A 227 -8.78 3.27 -4.35
CA ALA A 227 -7.47 2.75 -4.00
C ALA A 227 -6.92 1.73 -5.01
N SER A 228 -5.61 1.72 -5.16
CA SER A 228 -4.89 0.77 -6.01
C SER A 228 -3.79 0.05 -5.24
N ARG A 229 -3.49 -1.19 -5.64
CA ARG A 229 -2.46 -2.04 -5.03
C ARG A 229 -2.70 -2.18 -3.51
N VAL A 230 -3.85 -2.73 -3.17
CA VAL A 230 -4.32 -2.87 -1.79
C VAL A 230 -4.10 -4.29 -1.30
N VAL A 231 -3.57 -4.43 -0.09
CA VAL A 231 -3.39 -5.73 0.57
C VAL A 231 -4.13 -5.72 1.91
N VAL A 232 -5.11 -6.59 2.08
CA VAL A 232 -5.82 -6.81 3.34
C VAL A 232 -5.61 -8.24 3.80
N LEU A 233 -4.92 -8.40 4.93
CA LEU A 233 -4.52 -9.72 5.43
C LEU A 233 -5.30 -10.17 6.66
N GLY A 234 -6.08 -11.25 6.53
CA GLY A 234 -6.81 -11.90 7.61
C GLY A 234 -7.90 -11.04 8.22
N ALA A 235 -8.74 -10.43 7.37
CA ALA A 235 -9.95 -9.74 7.81
C ALA A 235 -10.92 -10.72 8.48
N ARG A 236 -11.52 -10.31 9.61
CA ARG A 236 -12.42 -11.17 10.41
C ARG A 236 -13.90 -10.81 10.30
N SER A 237 -14.19 -9.72 9.62
CA SER A 237 -15.55 -9.23 9.37
C SER A 237 -15.58 -8.59 7.98
N THR A 238 -16.48 -7.65 7.72
CA THR A 238 -16.55 -6.92 6.45
C THR A 238 -15.29 -6.10 6.20
N ALA A 239 -14.42 -6.56 5.29
CA ALA A 239 -13.17 -5.87 4.97
C ALA A 239 -13.42 -4.54 4.26
N VAL A 240 -14.32 -4.49 3.27
CA VAL A 240 -14.63 -3.29 2.48
C VAL A 240 -16.11 -2.98 2.62
N LEU A 241 -16.41 -1.78 3.13
CA LEU A 241 -17.78 -1.32 3.37
C LEU A 241 -18.03 0.05 2.76
N ALA A 242 -19.07 0.16 1.93
CA ALA A 242 -19.61 1.42 1.42
C ALA A 242 -21.03 1.67 1.97
N ARG A 243 -21.26 2.76 2.71
CA ARG A 243 -22.55 3.01 3.40
C ARG A 243 -22.85 4.47 3.80
N PRO A 244 -23.84 5.10 3.14
CA PRO A 244 -23.85 5.33 1.71
C PRO A 244 -22.53 5.93 1.23
N ALA A 245 -21.86 5.30 0.28
CA ALA A 245 -20.61 5.82 -0.31
C ALA A 245 -20.27 5.04 -1.59
N THR A 246 -19.18 5.43 -2.26
CA THR A 246 -18.60 4.68 -3.37
C THR A 246 -17.18 4.24 -3.02
N VAL A 247 -16.87 2.96 -3.22
CA VAL A 247 -15.52 2.43 -3.05
C VAL A 247 -15.06 1.78 -4.36
N THR A 248 -13.91 2.19 -4.88
CA THR A 248 -13.31 1.62 -6.09
C THR A 248 -11.92 1.10 -5.76
N LEU A 249 -11.69 -0.20 -5.92
CA LEU A 249 -10.42 -0.85 -5.63
C LEU A 249 -9.87 -1.56 -6.86
N THR A 250 -8.60 -1.28 -7.19
CA THR A 250 -7.86 -2.01 -8.24
C THR A 250 -6.66 -2.75 -7.66
N ASN A 251 -6.35 -3.93 -8.20
CA ASN A 251 -5.24 -4.76 -7.71
C ASN A 251 -5.34 -5.04 -6.20
N LEU A 252 -6.41 -5.70 -5.77
CA LEU A 252 -6.68 -6.00 -4.36
C LEU A 252 -6.32 -7.45 -4.04
N LEU A 253 -5.45 -7.69 -3.06
CA LEU A 253 -5.41 -8.99 -2.36
C LEU A 253 -6.17 -8.88 -1.04
N LEU A 254 -7.19 -9.72 -0.86
CA LEU A 254 -7.98 -9.80 0.36
C LEU A 254 -8.02 -11.24 0.87
N THR A 255 -7.50 -11.48 2.07
CA THR A 255 -7.60 -12.77 2.75
C THR A 255 -8.51 -12.68 3.97
N MET A 256 -9.44 -13.61 4.10
CA MET A 256 -10.39 -13.69 5.21
C MET A 256 -9.93 -14.71 6.23
N ALA A 257 -10.14 -14.40 7.51
CA ALA A 257 -9.88 -15.25 8.66
C ALA A 257 -11.16 -15.70 9.41
N ALA A 258 -12.34 -15.29 8.93
CA ALA A 258 -13.64 -15.66 9.49
C ALA A 258 -14.77 -15.53 8.43
N ASP A 259 -15.95 -16.06 8.77
CA ASP A 259 -17.12 -16.19 7.87
C ASP A 259 -18.05 -14.96 7.88
N ALA A 260 -17.56 -13.82 7.40
CA ALA A 260 -18.36 -12.62 7.15
C ALA A 260 -18.23 -12.21 5.67
N PRO A 261 -19.17 -11.44 5.09
CA PRO A 261 -19.00 -10.98 3.71
C PRO A 261 -17.80 -10.00 3.65
N PRO A 262 -16.70 -10.34 2.94
CA PRO A 262 -15.54 -9.48 2.79
C PRO A 262 -15.86 -8.11 2.20
N VAL A 263 -16.79 -8.03 1.24
CA VAL A 263 -17.09 -6.79 0.52
C VAL A 263 -18.59 -6.52 0.52
N ALA A 264 -18.98 -5.32 0.97
CA ALA A 264 -20.38 -4.94 1.10
C ALA A 264 -20.66 -3.51 0.63
N ALA A 265 -21.71 -3.36 -0.18
CA ALA A 265 -22.37 -2.08 -0.45
C ALA A 265 -23.73 -2.07 0.26
N THR A 266 -23.97 -1.13 1.17
CA THR A 266 -25.21 -1.05 1.95
C THR A 266 -25.82 0.34 1.88
N SER A 267 -27.02 0.44 1.29
CA SER A 267 -27.80 1.67 1.16
C SER A 267 -28.97 1.68 2.16
N PRO A 268 -28.81 2.26 3.36
CA PRO A 268 -29.86 2.31 4.37
C PRO A 268 -30.92 3.39 4.12
N ASN A 269 -30.67 4.33 3.21
CA ASN A 269 -31.50 5.52 2.98
C ASN A 269 -31.60 5.83 1.48
N ALA A 270 -31.99 7.05 1.11
CA ALA A 270 -32.18 7.46 -0.28
C ALA A 270 -30.87 7.56 -1.09
N THR A 271 -29.71 7.60 -0.42
CA THR A 271 -28.41 7.75 -1.06
C THR A 271 -27.85 6.40 -1.47
N ALA A 272 -27.47 6.26 -2.74
CA ALA A 272 -26.96 5.00 -3.26
C ALA A 272 -25.58 4.63 -2.68
N SER A 273 -25.27 3.34 -2.71
CA SER A 273 -23.96 2.80 -2.32
C SER A 273 -23.39 1.93 -3.41
N SER A 274 -22.07 2.01 -3.64
CA SER A 274 -21.43 1.13 -4.60
C SER A 274 -20.03 0.67 -4.17
N VAL A 275 -19.69 -0.57 -4.55
CA VAL A 275 -18.31 -1.06 -4.50
C VAL A 275 -17.93 -1.60 -5.87
N THR A 276 -16.81 -1.14 -6.43
CA THR A 276 -16.24 -1.63 -7.67
C THR A 276 -14.89 -2.26 -7.39
N LEU A 277 -14.71 -3.52 -7.77
CA LEU A 277 -13.46 -4.24 -7.71
C LEU A 277 -13.00 -4.56 -9.13
N ASP A 278 -11.77 -4.23 -9.46
CA ASP A 278 -11.14 -4.64 -10.71
C ASP A 278 -9.78 -5.26 -10.40
N HIS A 279 -9.55 -6.47 -10.93
CA HIS A 279 -8.34 -7.24 -10.64
C HIS A 279 -8.11 -7.53 -9.15
N ALA A 280 -9.13 -8.08 -8.47
CA ALA A 280 -9.06 -8.49 -7.07
C ALA A 280 -8.88 -10.01 -6.91
N THR A 281 -8.14 -10.43 -5.89
CA THR A 281 -8.06 -11.82 -5.42
C THR A 281 -8.58 -11.89 -3.99
N ILE A 282 -9.79 -12.45 -3.81
CA ILE A 282 -10.46 -12.61 -2.53
C ILE A 282 -10.44 -14.08 -2.13
N VAL A 283 -9.81 -14.40 -1.00
CA VAL A 283 -9.61 -15.79 -0.57
C VAL A 283 -10.05 -15.99 0.87
N SER A 284 -10.85 -17.03 1.11
CA SER A 284 -11.16 -17.49 2.47
C SER A 284 -10.07 -18.42 3.01
N SER A 285 -9.63 -18.21 4.27
CA SER A 285 -8.80 -19.19 4.98
C SER A 285 -9.59 -20.39 5.49
N ALA A 286 -10.92 -20.34 5.47
CA ALA A 286 -11.82 -21.45 5.77
C ALA A 286 -12.37 -22.01 4.45
N PRO A 287 -11.85 -23.14 3.95
CA PRO A 287 -12.35 -23.73 2.71
C PRO A 287 -13.83 -24.07 2.83
N GLY A 288 -14.63 -23.60 1.86
CA GLY A 288 -16.07 -23.83 1.85
C GLY A 288 -16.86 -22.87 2.74
N ALA A 289 -16.35 -21.65 2.95
CA ALA A 289 -17.08 -20.60 3.63
C ALA A 289 -18.45 -20.38 2.98
N THR A 290 -19.51 -20.47 3.80
CA THR A 290 -20.90 -20.39 3.34
C THR A 290 -21.41 -18.96 3.27
N THR A 291 -20.80 -18.05 4.03
CA THR A 291 -21.11 -16.62 3.94
C THR A 291 -20.66 -16.07 2.58
N PRO A 292 -21.57 -15.47 1.79
CA PRO A 292 -21.22 -14.99 0.46
C PRO A 292 -20.14 -13.90 0.48
N PRO A 293 -19.18 -13.93 -0.47
CA PRO A 293 -18.01 -13.07 -0.45
C PRO A 293 -18.33 -11.60 -0.79
N VAL A 294 -19.41 -11.36 -1.52
CA VAL A 294 -19.87 -10.00 -1.85
C VAL A 294 -21.34 -9.84 -1.50
N ALA A 295 -21.69 -8.67 -0.97
CA ALA A 295 -23.05 -8.34 -0.56
C ALA A 295 -23.50 -6.97 -1.07
N ALA A 296 -24.69 -6.91 -1.67
CA ALA A 296 -25.36 -5.67 -2.05
C ALA A 296 -26.71 -5.56 -1.35
N THR A 297 -26.87 -4.56 -0.47
CA THR A 297 -28.05 -4.45 0.40
C THR A 297 -28.71 -3.07 0.25
N ALA A 298 -29.94 -3.02 -0.27
CA ALA A 298 -30.72 -1.79 -0.43
C ALA A 298 -31.96 -1.81 0.49
N GLN A 299 -32.05 -0.89 1.44
CA GLN A 299 -33.09 -0.92 2.47
C GLN A 299 -34.14 0.20 2.33
N SER A 300 -33.92 1.13 1.40
CA SER A 300 -34.77 2.31 1.19
C SER A 300 -34.87 2.63 -0.31
N THR A 301 -34.99 3.89 -0.71
CA THR A 301 -35.07 4.30 -2.13
C THR A 301 -33.72 4.34 -2.84
N GLY A 302 -32.60 4.46 -2.11
CA GLY A 302 -31.25 4.39 -2.65
C GLY A 302 -30.85 2.96 -3.00
N GLY A 303 -30.21 2.76 -4.16
CA GLY A 303 -29.74 1.45 -4.60
C GLY A 303 -28.39 1.04 -4.00
N ALA A 304 -28.09 -0.26 -4.04
CA ALA A 304 -26.79 -0.81 -3.65
C ALA A 304 -26.22 -1.66 -4.79
N THR A 305 -24.99 -1.40 -5.20
CA THR A 305 -24.35 -2.12 -6.32
C THR A 305 -22.96 -2.64 -5.93
N VAL A 306 -22.66 -3.90 -6.25
CA VAL A 306 -21.30 -4.42 -6.24
C VAL A 306 -20.91 -4.89 -7.63
N THR A 307 -19.81 -4.38 -8.16
CA THR A 307 -19.24 -4.77 -9.46
C THR A 307 -17.90 -5.45 -9.23
N VAL A 308 -17.70 -6.61 -9.84
CA VAL A 308 -16.47 -7.40 -9.75
C VAL A 308 -16.01 -7.77 -11.15
N THR A 309 -14.87 -7.24 -11.56
CA THR A 309 -14.31 -7.40 -12.91
C THR A 309 -12.88 -7.94 -12.84
N ASN A 310 -12.47 -8.78 -13.80
CA ASN A 310 -11.10 -9.32 -13.89
C ASN A 310 -10.61 -9.97 -12.58
N SER A 311 -11.48 -10.57 -11.78
CA SER A 311 -11.18 -10.91 -10.39
C SER A 311 -11.31 -12.40 -10.11
N ILE A 312 -10.66 -12.85 -9.04
CA ILE A 312 -10.72 -14.21 -8.52
C ILE A 312 -11.33 -14.17 -7.12
N VAL A 313 -12.37 -14.96 -6.92
CA VAL A 313 -12.94 -15.27 -5.61
C VAL A 313 -12.76 -16.76 -5.37
N ALA A 314 -12.15 -17.15 -4.25
CA ALA A 314 -11.81 -18.54 -3.96
C ALA A 314 -12.05 -18.92 -2.49
N GLY A 315 -12.42 -20.18 -2.26
CA GLY A 315 -12.66 -20.72 -0.92
C GLY A 315 -14.07 -20.48 -0.36
N PHE A 316 -15.00 -19.98 -1.18
CA PHE A 316 -16.41 -19.76 -0.83
C PHE A 316 -17.32 -20.73 -1.59
N THR A 317 -18.52 -21.00 -1.07
CA THR A 317 -19.52 -21.85 -1.76
C THR A 317 -20.56 -21.05 -2.56
N ALA A 318 -20.59 -19.73 -2.39
CA ALA A 318 -21.51 -18.82 -3.08
C ALA A 318 -20.74 -17.64 -3.68
N ALA A 319 -21.29 -17.05 -4.73
CA ALA A 319 -20.63 -15.95 -5.45
C ALA A 319 -20.92 -14.61 -4.79
N GLY A 320 -22.10 -14.46 -4.18
CA GLY A 320 -22.54 -13.22 -3.54
C GLY A 320 -23.98 -13.28 -3.08
N GLN A 321 -24.47 -12.21 -2.48
CA GLN A 321 -25.86 -12.06 -2.05
C GLN A 321 -26.35 -10.63 -2.27
N ARG A 322 -27.43 -10.48 -3.04
CA ARG A 322 -28.15 -9.21 -3.17
C ARG A 322 -29.47 -9.26 -2.40
N SER A 323 -29.80 -8.21 -1.67
CA SER A 323 -31.07 -8.08 -0.97
C SER A 323 -31.57 -6.66 -1.06
N ALA A 324 -32.81 -6.50 -1.52
CA ALA A 324 -33.52 -5.24 -1.46
C ALA A 324 -34.82 -5.42 -0.64
N THR A 325 -34.93 -4.69 0.47
CA THR A 325 -36.17 -4.60 1.25
C THR A 325 -36.92 -3.29 0.99
N GLY A 326 -36.24 -2.30 0.41
CA GLY A 326 -36.84 -1.05 -0.07
C GLY A 326 -37.16 -1.06 -1.56
N VAL A 327 -37.51 0.12 -2.10
CA VAL A 327 -37.80 0.32 -3.54
C VAL A 327 -36.52 0.40 -4.38
N GLY A 328 -35.41 0.84 -3.77
CA GLY A 328 -34.10 0.93 -4.42
C GLY A 328 -33.55 -0.45 -4.81
N PRO A 329 -32.91 -0.59 -5.99
CA PRO A 329 -32.44 -1.89 -6.46
C PRO A 329 -31.15 -2.32 -5.77
N ALA A 330 -31.04 -3.62 -5.47
CA ALA A 330 -29.76 -4.26 -5.12
C ALA A 330 -29.18 -4.98 -6.34
N ARG A 331 -27.93 -4.70 -6.72
CA ARG A 331 -27.31 -5.25 -7.94
C ARG A 331 -25.95 -5.87 -7.65
N ILE A 332 -25.68 -7.00 -8.30
CA ILE A 332 -24.34 -7.60 -8.35
C ILE A 332 -24.01 -7.85 -9.82
N ALA A 333 -22.92 -7.26 -10.31
CA ALA A 333 -22.43 -7.41 -11.67
C ALA A 333 -21.05 -8.04 -11.65
N LEU A 334 -20.89 -9.13 -12.40
CA LEU A 334 -19.69 -9.94 -12.46
C LEU A 334 -19.23 -10.01 -13.91
N SER A 335 -17.95 -9.77 -14.19
CA SER A 335 -17.42 -9.95 -15.55
C SER A 335 -15.96 -10.38 -15.57
N ALA A 336 -15.57 -11.17 -16.57
CA ALA A 336 -14.18 -11.63 -16.76
C ALA A 336 -13.55 -12.15 -15.46
N SER A 337 -14.33 -12.87 -14.65
CA SER A 337 -13.94 -13.21 -13.29
C SER A 337 -14.15 -14.69 -13.03
N HIS A 338 -13.43 -15.23 -12.04
CA HIS A 338 -13.75 -16.50 -11.43
C HIS A 338 -14.45 -16.27 -10.10
N VAL A 339 -15.66 -16.81 -9.95
CA VAL A 339 -16.41 -16.82 -8.69
C VAL A 339 -17.06 -18.18 -8.48
N PRO A 340 -17.09 -18.71 -7.25
CA PRO A 340 -17.69 -20.01 -7.00
C PRO A 340 -19.20 -19.87 -6.77
N GLY A 341 -20.00 -20.73 -7.40
CA GLY A 341 -21.42 -20.85 -7.11
C GLY A 341 -22.29 -19.71 -7.66
N VAL A 342 -23.48 -19.56 -7.08
CA VAL A 342 -24.52 -18.62 -7.55
C VAL A 342 -24.61 -17.39 -6.64
N VAL A 343 -25.25 -16.34 -7.16
CA VAL A 343 -25.59 -15.15 -6.38
C VAL A 343 -27.00 -15.32 -5.80
N GLY A 344 -27.11 -15.31 -4.47
CA GLY A 344 -28.41 -15.29 -3.78
C GLY A 344 -29.13 -13.96 -4.02
N ALA A 345 -30.44 -13.99 -4.19
CA ALA A 345 -31.21 -12.84 -4.65
C ALA A 345 -32.55 -12.71 -3.93
N ALA A 346 -32.81 -11.52 -3.37
CA ALA A 346 -34.11 -11.14 -2.81
C ALA A 346 -34.46 -9.68 -3.18
N GLY A 347 -35.74 -9.44 -3.45
CA GLY A 347 -36.28 -8.10 -3.76
C GLY A 347 -35.82 -7.49 -5.09
N PRO A 348 -36.13 -6.20 -5.32
CA PRO A 348 -35.79 -5.46 -6.54
C PRO A 348 -34.29 -5.46 -6.88
N GLY A 349 -33.97 -5.59 -8.17
CA GLY A 349 -32.62 -5.47 -8.69
C GLY A 349 -32.21 -6.60 -9.63
N SER A 350 -30.91 -6.78 -9.86
CA SER A 350 -30.40 -7.67 -10.91
C SER A 350 -29.07 -8.33 -10.54
N THR A 351 -28.84 -9.51 -11.11
CA THR A 351 -27.53 -10.18 -11.13
C THR A 351 -27.11 -10.39 -12.57
N SER A 352 -25.88 -10.02 -12.93
CA SER A 352 -25.32 -10.28 -14.26
C SER A 352 -23.95 -10.92 -14.15
N ALA A 353 -23.65 -11.84 -15.06
CA ALA A 353 -22.38 -12.53 -15.17
C ALA A 353 -22.01 -12.66 -16.66
N THR A 354 -20.88 -12.10 -17.07
CA THR A 354 -20.43 -12.07 -18.47
C THR A 354 -18.97 -12.50 -18.55
N ASP A 355 -18.60 -13.28 -19.58
CA ASP A 355 -17.21 -13.71 -19.81
C ASP A 355 -16.54 -14.38 -18.60
N MET A 356 -17.29 -15.18 -17.84
CA MET A 356 -16.79 -15.78 -16.59
C MET A 356 -15.79 -16.91 -16.85
N VAL A 357 -14.74 -16.96 -16.02
CA VAL A 357 -13.76 -18.04 -16.00
C VAL A 357 -14.31 -19.20 -15.17
N LEU A 358 -14.74 -20.26 -15.84
CA LEU A 358 -15.46 -21.39 -15.21
C LEU A 358 -14.54 -22.38 -14.50
N SER A 359 -13.33 -22.57 -15.02
CA SER A 359 -12.31 -23.42 -14.38
C SER A 359 -11.68 -22.69 -13.19
N ALA A 360 -11.59 -23.35 -12.05
CA ALA A 360 -11.00 -22.77 -10.86
C ALA A 360 -9.50 -22.44 -11.06
N PRO A 361 -9.08 -21.17 -10.89
CA PRO A 361 -7.67 -20.81 -10.92
C PRO A 361 -6.89 -21.49 -9.80
N THR A 362 -5.69 -21.94 -10.11
CA THR A 362 -4.73 -22.49 -9.15
C THR A 362 -3.69 -21.45 -8.76
N PHE A 363 -3.34 -21.40 -7.47
CA PHE A 363 -2.34 -20.49 -6.92
C PHE A 363 -0.98 -21.17 -6.74
N ALA A 364 0.10 -20.39 -6.79
CA ALA A 364 1.47 -20.87 -6.71
C ALA A 364 1.80 -21.52 -5.35
N ASP A 365 1.42 -20.91 -4.23
CA ASP A 365 1.56 -21.51 -2.89
C ASP A 365 0.54 -20.91 -1.91
N PRO A 366 -0.74 -21.31 -2.00
CA PRO A 366 -1.79 -20.77 -1.14
C PRO A 366 -1.56 -21.10 0.34
N ALA A 367 -0.94 -22.24 0.66
CA ALA A 367 -0.58 -22.62 2.03
C ALA A 367 0.48 -21.68 2.63
N GLY A 368 1.38 -21.16 1.79
CA GLY A 368 2.35 -20.13 2.11
C GLY A 368 1.84 -18.68 1.99
N SER A 369 0.54 -18.49 1.71
CA SER A 369 -0.09 -17.19 1.41
C SER A 369 0.37 -16.50 0.12
N ASP A 370 0.98 -17.25 -0.81
CA ASP A 370 1.28 -16.78 -2.16
C ASP A 370 0.10 -17.11 -3.10
N PHE A 371 -0.70 -16.08 -3.38
CA PHE A 371 -1.89 -16.16 -4.23
C PHE A 371 -1.62 -15.66 -5.66
N SER A 372 -0.35 -15.59 -6.09
CA SER A 372 -0.05 -15.45 -7.51
C SER A 372 -0.46 -16.71 -8.28
N LEU A 373 -0.77 -16.56 -9.57
CA LEU A 373 -1.23 -17.68 -10.40
C LEU A 373 -0.12 -18.69 -10.65
N ALA A 374 -0.45 -19.98 -10.50
CA ALA A 374 0.45 -21.06 -10.86
C ALA A 374 0.58 -21.19 -12.39
N ALA A 375 1.62 -21.92 -12.84
CA ALA A 375 1.76 -22.29 -14.25
C ALA A 375 0.56 -23.10 -14.73
N GLY A 376 -0.01 -22.74 -15.90
CA GLY A 376 -1.18 -23.40 -16.46
C GLY A 376 -2.49 -23.15 -15.69
N SER A 377 -2.51 -22.18 -14.78
CA SER A 377 -3.74 -21.79 -14.07
C SER A 377 -4.75 -21.21 -15.05
N ALA A 378 -6.03 -21.55 -14.90
CA ALA A 378 -7.11 -21.04 -15.74
C ALA A 378 -7.33 -19.52 -15.66
N GLY A 379 -6.72 -18.85 -14.67
CA GLY A 379 -6.76 -17.39 -14.55
C GLY A 379 -5.68 -16.67 -15.37
N VAL A 380 -4.73 -17.41 -15.96
CA VAL A 380 -3.65 -16.83 -16.77
C VAL A 380 -4.22 -16.44 -18.14
N ASP A 381 -3.93 -15.21 -18.59
CA ASP A 381 -4.39 -14.64 -19.86
C ASP A 381 -5.93 -14.70 -20.05
N ALA A 382 -6.68 -14.67 -18.94
CA ALA A 382 -8.13 -14.88 -18.93
C ALA A 382 -8.97 -13.62 -18.69
N GLY A 383 -8.32 -12.45 -18.57
CA GLY A 383 -8.97 -11.17 -18.38
C GLY A 383 -9.52 -10.54 -19.66
N THR A 384 -10.15 -9.37 -19.52
CA THR A 384 -10.65 -8.59 -20.67
C THR A 384 -9.49 -8.06 -21.54
N PRO A 385 -9.48 -8.29 -22.87
CA PRO A 385 -8.52 -7.64 -23.77
C PRO A 385 -8.70 -6.11 -23.78
N GLY A 386 -7.61 -5.34 -23.78
CA GLY A 386 -7.62 -3.95 -24.24
C GLY A 386 -8.13 -2.86 -23.28
N THR A 387 -8.35 -3.14 -21.99
CA THR A 387 -8.56 -2.04 -21.01
C THR A 387 -7.25 -1.27 -20.79
N ALA A 388 -7.30 0.06 -20.70
CA ALA A 388 -6.09 0.90 -20.52
C ALA A 388 -5.52 0.89 -19.09
N SER A 389 -6.28 0.38 -18.12
CA SER A 389 -5.96 0.42 -16.69
C SER A 389 -6.56 -0.80 -15.98
N PRO A 390 -5.92 -1.33 -14.91
CA PRO A 390 -4.62 -0.93 -14.37
C PRO A 390 -3.45 -1.33 -15.30
N THR A 391 -2.40 -0.50 -15.37
CA THR A 391 -1.20 -0.78 -16.19
C THR A 391 -0.24 -1.76 -15.52
N VAL A 392 -0.29 -1.83 -14.20
CA VAL A 392 0.54 -2.71 -13.36
C VAL A 392 -0.30 -3.56 -12.41
N ASP A 393 0.26 -4.66 -11.93
CA ASP A 393 -0.35 -5.57 -10.96
C ASP A 393 -0.12 -5.11 -9.51
N LEU A 394 -0.52 -5.93 -8.54
CA LEU A 394 -0.31 -5.64 -7.12
C LEU A 394 1.19 -5.45 -6.77
N ASN A 395 2.07 -6.13 -7.49
CA ASN A 395 3.52 -6.10 -7.30
C ASN A 395 4.21 -4.98 -8.10
N GLY A 396 3.47 -4.25 -8.93
CA GLY A 396 4.03 -3.21 -9.81
C GLY A 396 4.54 -3.75 -11.14
N ASN A 397 4.34 -5.03 -11.44
CA ASN A 397 4.72 -5.62 -12.72
C ASN A 397 3.73 -5.18 -13.81
N PRO A 398 4.14 -5.06 -15.08
CA PRO A 398 3.21 -4.84 -16.20
C PRO A 398 2.12 -5.91 -16.24
N ARG A 399 0.91 -5.49 -16.56
CA ARG A 399 -0.29 -6.34 -16.61
C ARG A 399 -0.57 -7.03 -17.94
N VAL A 400 0.03 -6.58 -19.05
CA VAL A 400 -0.19 -7.21 -20.36
C VAL A 400 1.06 -8.02 -20.66
N VAL A 401 1.03 -9.29 -20.29
CA VAL A 401 2.17 -10.20 -20.42
C VAL A 401 1.63 -11.53 -20.93
N ASP A 402 2.30 -12.13 -21.92
CA ASP A 402 1.98 -13.48 -22.38
C ASP A 402 2.38 -14.50 -21.29
N GLY A 403 1.49 -14.67 -20.33
CA GLY A 403 1.70 -15.45 -19.13
C GLY A 403 1.73 -16.94 -19.43
N ASN A 404 1.05 -17.41 -20.48
CA ASN A 404 0.97 -18.81 -20.87
C ASN A 404 2.00 -19.22 -21.96
N GLY A 405 2.57 -18.26 -22.69
CA GLY A 405 3.57 -18.46 -23.74
C GLY A 405 3.00 -18.83 -25.11
N ASP A 406 1.72 -18.56 -25.38
CA ASP A 406 1.05 -18.89 -26.65
C ASP A 406 1.23 -17.82 -27.74
N GLY A 407 1.90 -16.71 -27.43
CA GLY A 407 2.13 -15.58 -28.31
C GLY A 407 1.09 -14.46 -28.18
N THR A 408 0.07 -14.61 -27.35
CA THR A 408 -0.99 -13.62 -27.11
C THR A 408 -0.93 -13.08 -25.69
N ALA A 409 -0.46 -11.85 -25.54
CA ALA A 409 -0.45 -11.19 -24.24
C ALA A 409 -1.84 -10.65 -23.87
N ILE A 410 -2.46 -11.24 -22.86
CA ILE A 410 -3.68 -10.74 -22.23
C ILE A 410 -3.32 -10.38 -20.78
N ARG A 411 -4.27 -9.82 -20.04
CA ARG A 411 -4.12 -9.59 -18.60
C ARG A 411 -4.63 -10.80 -17.84
N ASP A 412 -3.94 -11.19 -16.79
CA ASP A 412 -4.44 -12.18 -15.85
C ASP A 412 -5.63 -11.66 -15.05
N ILE A 413 -6.57 -12.54 -14.71
CA ILE A 413 -7.56 -12.23 -13.68
C ILE A 413 -6.93 -12.30 -12.28
N GLY A 414 -7.40 -11.47 -11.37
CA GLY A 414 -6.91 -11.38 -9.99
C GLY A 414 -5.83 -10.32 -9.78
N ALA A 415 -5.28 -10.27 -8.57
CA ALA A 415 -4.41 -9.20 -8.10
C ALA A 415 -3.00 -9.21 -8.72
N TYR A 416 -2.57 -10.33 -9.31
CA TYR A 416 -1.20 -10.53 -9.78
C TYR A 416 -1.18 -10.81 -11.26
N GLU A 417 -0.08 -10.42 -11.90
CA GLU A 417 0.25 -10.87 -13.26
C GLU A 417 1.29 -11.97 -13.19
N ARG A 418 1.09 -13.04 -13.95
CA ARG A 418 2.07 -14.10 -14.14
C ARG A 418 3.08 -13.63 -15.17
N PRO A 419 4.37 -13.53 -14.80
CA PRO A 419 5.37 -13.13 -15.77
C PRO A 419 5.62 -14.22 -16.80
N ALA A 420 5.92 -13.81 -18.03
CA ALA A 420 6.09 -14.69 -19.18
C ALA A 420 7.01 -15.90 -18.89
N PRO A 421 6.71 -17.07 -19.49
CA PRO A 421 7.62 -18.19 -19.42
C PRO A 421 8.99 -17.79 -20.00
N PRO A 422 10.09 -18.33 -19.46
CA PRO A 422 11.39 -18.11 -20.06
C PRO A 422 11.36 -18.57 -21.52
N PRO A 423 12.05 -17.86 -22.44
CA PRO A 423 12.14 -18.28 -23.83
C PRO A 423 12.64 -19.72 -23.88
N ALA A 424 12.01 -20.53 -24.73
CA ALA A 424 12.45 -21.90 -24.94
C ALA A 424 13.96 -21.90 -25.25
N PRO A 425 14.74 -22.85 -24.71
CA PRO A 425 16.14 -22.99 -25.10
C PRO A 425 16.21 -23.00 -26.62
N ALA A 426 17.09 -22.17 -27.20
CA ALA A 426 17.29 -22.17 -28.64
C ALA A 426 17.51 -23.63 -29.08
N PRO A 427 16.86 -24.09 -30.16
CA PRO A 427 17.06 -25.45 -30.64
C PRO A 427 18.56 -25.67 -30.76
N GLN A 428 19.09 -26.58 -29.94
CA GLN A 428 20.50 -26.95 -30.03
C GLN A 428 20.73 -27.34 -31.49
N PRO A 429 21.75 -26.78 -32.17
CA PRO A 429 22.07 -27.23 -33.51
C PRO A 429 22.22 -28.75 -33.43
N SER A 430 21.44 -29.47 -34.23
CA SER A 430 21.57 -30.92 -34.36
C SER A 430 23.05 -31.23 -34.48
N PRO A 431 23.59 -32.23 -33.75
CA PRO A 431 25.00 -32.55 -33.84
C PRO A 431 25.33 -32.76 -35.31
N THR A 432 26.15 -31.88 -35.87
CA THR A 432 26.70 -32.07 -37.20
C THR A 432 27.34 -33.46 -37.19
N PRO A 433 26.97 -34.38 -38.10
CA PRO A 433 27.58 -35.70 -38.13
C PRO A 433 29.09 -35.49 -38.20
N THR A 434 29.80 -36.01 -37.21
CA THR A 434 31.26 -35.97 -37.16
C THR A 434 31.79 -36.53 -38.47
N PRO A 435 32.54 -35.77 -39.29
CA PRO A 435 33.16 -36.35 -40.47
C PRO A 435 34.14 -37.42 -40.00
N THR A 436 33.89 -38.65 -40.40
CA THR A 436 34.83 -39.77 -40.29
C THR A 436 36.16 -39.35 -40.91
N PRO A 437 37.30 -39.38 -40.20
CA PRO A 437 38.59 -39.06 -40.80
C PRO A 437 39.03 -40.22 -41.69
N ALA A 438 39.17 -39.98 -43.00
CA ALA A 438 39.94 -40.84 -43.88
C ALA A 438 41.36 -40.27 -44.07
N PRO A 439 42.39 -41.12 -44.29
CA PRO A 439 43.79 -40.83 -43.98
C PRO A 439 44.46 -39.90 -44.99
N GLY A 440 45.39 -39.09 -44.48
CA GLY A 440 46.07 -38.05 -45.24
C GLY A 440 47.07 -38.55 -46.30
N THR A 441 47.34 -37.65 -47.24
CA THR A 441 48.60 -37.56 -47.99
C THR A 441 48.89 -36.07 -48.21
N GLY A 442 50.12 -35.65 -47.90
CA GLY A 442 50.50 -34.25 -47.77
C GLY A 442 50.91 -33.56 -49.06
N THR A 443 51.10 -32.24 -48.97
CA THR A 443 52.32 -31.47 -49.29
C THR A 443 51.96 -30.00 -49.53
N GLY A 444 52.76 -29.06 -49.00
CA GLY A 444 52.91 -27.73 -49.61
C GLY A 444 52.49 -26.47 -48.82
N THR A 445 53.41 -25.98 -47.98
CA THR A 445 53.90 -24.58 -47.88
C THR A 445 52.99 -23.44 -47.33
N PRO A 446 53.55 -22.50 -46.51
CA PRO A 446 52.76 -21.54 -45.72
C PRO A 446 52.53 -20.19 -46.43
N GLY A 447 51.31 -19.68 -46.31
CA GLY A 447 50.90 -18.34 -46.78
C GLY A 447 50.21 -17.54 -45.68
N THR A 448 50.84 -16.43 -45.31
CA THR A 448 50.40 -15.35 -44.42
C THR A 448 49.23 -14.55 -45.01
N GLY A 449 48.27 -14.10 -44.17
CA GLY A 449 47.25 -13.15 -44.60
C GLY A 449 46.24 -12.76 -43.53
N THR A 450 46.54 -11.69 -42.79
CA THR A 450 45.65 -10.88 -41.97
C THR A 450 44.56 -10.20 -42.82
N VAL A 451 43.34 -10.01 -42.29
CA VAL A 451 42.64 -8.72 -42.12
C VAL A 451 41.32 -8.92 -41.32
N PRO A 452 40.92 -7.97 -40.45
CA PRO A 452 39.81 -8.11 -39.49
C PRO A 452 38.48 -7.54 -40.03
N GLY A 453 37.36 -8.19 -39.70
CA GLY A 453 36.01 -7.66 -39.91
C GLY A 453 35.51 -6.89 -38.69
N PRO A 454 34.82 -5.74 -38.87
CA PRO A 454 34.59 -4.75 -37.83
C PRO A 454 33.51 -5.17 -36.83
N GLY A 455 33.72 -4.76 -35.57
CA GLY A 455 32.85 -5.05 -34.44
C GLY A 455 31.43 -4.55 -34.63
N GLY A 456 30.48 -5.46 -34.42
CA GLY A 456 29.12 -5.10 -34.06
C GLY A 456 29.13 -4.43 -32.70
N GLY A 457 29.24 -3.10 -32.69
CA GLY A 457 28.94 -2.30 -31.51
C GLY A 457 27.46 -2.46 -31.20
N THR A 458 27.13 -3.29 -30.20
CA THR A 458 25.83 -3.25 -29.55
C THR A 458 25.70 -1.87 -28.92
N MET A 459 24.84 -1.02 -29.47
CA MET A 459 24.36 0.19 -28.80
C MET A 459 23.75 -0.27 -27.47
N ALA A 460 24.48 -0.07 -26.37
CA ALA A 460 23.96 -0.27 -25.04
C ALA A 460 22.76 0.67 -24.89
N GLY A 461 21.59 0.11 -24.57
CA GLY A 461 20.39 0.90 -24.26
C GLY A 461 20.66 1.88 -23.12
N PRO A 462 19.78 2.89 -22.94
CA PRO A 462 19.90 3.83 -21.83
C PRO A 462 20.06 3.08 -20.51
N ALA A 463 20.95 3.58 -19.64
CA ALA A 463 21.20 2.97 -18.34
C ALA A 463 19.91 2.90 -17.53
N ASP A 464 19.62 1.74 -16.98
CA ASP A 464 18.43 1.52 -16.16
C ASP A 464 18.61 2.20 -14.80
N THR A 465 17.70 3.13 -14.50
CA THR A 465 17.67 3.92 -13.26
C THR A 465 16.48 3.60 -12.37
N THR A 466 15.67 2.58 -12.72
CA THR A 466 14.45 2.23 -11.99
C THR A 466 14.81 1.30 -10.84
N ALA A 467 14.40 1.63 -9.62
CA ALA A 467 14.64 0.75 -8.49
C ALA A 467 13.52 -0.30 -8.38
N PRO A 468 13.87 -1.57 -8.08
CA PRO A 468 12.86 -2.59 -7.83
C PRO A 468 12.15 -2.33 -6.49
N GLU A 469 10.87 -2.70 -6.40
CA GLU A 469 10.12 -2.69 -5.15
C GLU A 469 10.13 -4.09 -4.52
N THR A 470 10.46 -4.18 -3.23
CA THR A 470 10.35 -5.44 -2.47
C THR A 470 8.99 -5.55 -1.83
N PHE A 471 8.30 -6.67 -2.05
CA PHE A 471 6.99 -6.92 -1.48
C PHE A 471 6.92 -8.27 -0.77
N ARG A 472 6.02 -8.37 0.20
CA ARG A 472 5.77 -9.61 0.93
C ARG A 472 4.92 -10.53 0.07
N ARG A 473 5.38 -11.77 -0.13
CA ARG A 473 4.60 -12.86 -0.73
C ARG A 473 3.93 -13.75 0.30
N GLY A 474 4.48 -13.80 1.52
CA GLY A 474 3.97 -14.67 2.58
C GLY A 474 4.82 -14.57 3.84
N GLY A 475 4.37 -15.21 4.91
CA GLY A 475 5.10 -15.20 6.18
C GLY A 475 4.27 -15.80 7.30
N PRO A 476 4.83 -15.94 8.51
CA PRO A 476 4.18 -16.69 9.57
C PRO A 476 2.84 -16.05 9.96
N GLY A 477 1.79 -16.85 9.99
CA GLY A 477 0.58 -16.56 10.76
C GLY A 477 0.83 -16.66 12.28
N SER A 478 -0.16 -16.29 13.08
CA SER A 478 -0.13 -16.01 14.53
C SER A 478 0.52 -17.04 15.49
N ARG A 479 1.05 -18.18 15.02
CA ARG A 479 1.76 -19.18 15.84
C ARG A 479 3.13 -19.56 15.28
N LEU A 480 4.18 -18.89 15.76
CA LEU A 480 5.56 -19.32 15.54
C LEU A 480 5.85 -20.58 16.36
N ARG A 481 6.02 -21.72 15.69
CA ARG A 481 6.47 -22.96 16.36
C ARG A 481 7.99 -22.88 16.59
N ARG A 482 8.40 -22.85 17.86
CA ARG A 482 9.79 -23.11 18.30
C ARG A 482 10.86 -22.13 17.77
N GLY A 483 10.58 -20.83 17.69
CA GLY A 483 11.58 -19.82 17.28
C GLY A 483 12.06 -19.99 15.83
N ILE A 484 11.18 -20.54 14.97
CA ILE A 484 11.37 -20.64 13.53
C ILE A 484 10.35 -19.74 12.85
N ALA A 485 10.80 -18.86 11.97
CA ALA A 485 9.95 -17.99 11.15
C ALA A 485 10.37 -18.10 9.69
N THR A 486 9.42 -18.41 8.81
CA THR A 486 9.67 -18.47 7.36
C THR A 486 8.97 -17.30 6.70
N PHE A 487 9.73 -16.48 5.97
CA PHE A 487 9.24 -15.33 5.22
C PHE A 487 9.36 -15.62 3.73
N ARG A 488 8.33 -15.21 2.98
CA ARG A 488 8.36 -15.21 1.52
C ARG A 488 8.22 -13.77 1.06
N PHE A 489 9.14 -13.34 0.22
CA PHE A 489 9.16 -12.01 -0.38
C PHE A 489 9.52 -12.12 -1.85
N GLY A 490 9.15 -11.10 -2.62
CA GLY A 490 9.47 -10.97 -4.03
C GLY A 490 9.92 -9.55 -4.34
N ALA A 491 10.24 -9.32 -5.61
CA ALA A 491 10.51 -7.99 -6.14
C ALA A 491 9.70 -7.76 -7.42
N SER A 492 9.50 -6.49 -7.76
CA SER A 492 8.82 -6.06 -9.00
C SER A 492 9.62 -6.36 -10.27
N GLU A 493 10.82 -6.92 -10.12
CA GLU A 493 11.73 -7.22 -11.22
C GLU A 493 12.38 -8.60 -11.03
N ARG A 494 12.68 -9.27 -12.15
CA ARG A 494 13.44 -10.53 -12.17
C ARG A 494 14.95 -10.25 -12.12
N GLY A 495 15.74 -11.24 -11.69
CA GLY A 495 17.20 -11.12 -11.66
C GLY A 495 17.75 -10.25 -10.52
N VAL A 496 16.88 -9.75 -9.64
CA VAL A 496 17.30 -9.00 -8.46
C VAL A 496 18.03 -9.90 -7.46
N ARG A 497 18.91 -9.31 -6.66
CA ARG A 497 19.44 -9.90 -5.43
C ARG A 497 18.75 -9.27 -4.22
N PHE A 498 18.41 -10.07 -3.21
CA PHE A 498 17.85 -9.54 -1.97
C PHE A 498 18.92 -9.35 -0.91
N GLN A 499 18.74 -8.30 -0.12
CA GLN A 499 19.50 -8.05 1.08
C GLN A 499 18.56 -8.00 2.29
N CYS A 500 18.80 -8.90 3.24
CA CYS A 500 18.02 -9.03 4.46
C CYS A 500 18.79 -8.55 5.68
N ARG A 501 18.13 -7.79 6.54
CA ARG A 501 18.64 -7.35 7.82
C ARG A 501 17.65 -7.75 8.91
N LEU A 502 18.08 -8.61 9.84
CA LEU A 502 17.31 -8.94 11.04
C LEU A 502 17.72 -7.99 12.17
N ASP A 503 16.74 -7.32 12.75
CA ASP A 503 16.86 -6.36 13.85
C ASP A 503 17.87 -5.26 13.53
N GLY A 504 18.77 -4.97 14.48
CA GLY A 504 19.90 -4.06 14.30
C GLY A 504 21.10 -4.68 13.57
N GLY A 505 21.03 -5.95 13.16
CA GLY A 505 22.17 -6.71 12.61
C GLY A 505 22.71 -6.19 11.28
N ARG A 506 23.75 -6.86 10.75
CA ARG A 506 24.31 -6.54 9.42
C ARG A 506 23.37 -7.04 8.32
N ALA A 507 23.24 -6.25 7.26
CA ALA A 507 22.49 -6.65 6.06
C ALA A 507 23.27 -7.72 5.29
N ARG A 508 22.65 -8.87 5.02
CA ARG A 508 23.26 -10.03 4.36
C ARG A 508 22.48 -10.41 3.10
N PRO A 509 23.13 -10.97 2.08
CA PRO A 509 22.39 -11.56 0.96
C PRO A 509 21.45 -12.64 1.48
N CYS A 510 20.25 -12.69 0.91
CA CYS A 510 19.24 -13.67 1.27
C CYS A 510 18.44 -14.07 0.04
N THR A 511 17.74 -15.20 0.13
CA THR A 511 16.83 -15.69 -0.90
C THR A 511 15.46 -15.94 -0.27
N SER A 512 14.41 -15.80 -1.09
CA SER A 512 13.05 -16.20 -0.73
C SER A 512 12.83 -17.66 -1.15
N PRO A 513 12.27 -18.53 -0.30
CA PRO A 513 11.85 -18.30 1.09
C PRO A 513 13.03 -18.17 2.07
N LEU A 514 12.94 -17.24 3.02
CA LEU A 514 13.92 -17.08 4.10
C LEU A 514 13.40 -17.72 5.39
N THR A 515 14.05 -18.80 5.84
CA THR A 515 13.76 -19.40 7.14
C THR A 515 14.77 -18.95 8.19
N LEU A 516 14.31 -18.12 9.14
CA LEU A 516 15.05 -17.76 10.34
C LEU A 516 14.82 -18.82 11.42
N ARG A 517 15.91 -19.37 11.97
CA ARG A 517 15.88 -20.40 13.02
C ARG A 517 16.56 -19.90 14.28
N ARG A 518 16.24 -20.52 15.42
CA ARG A 518 16.82 -20.20 16.74
C ARG A 518 16.61 -18.74 17.15
N LEU A 519 15.49 -18.15 16.74
CA LEU A 519 15.13 -16.80 17.14
C LEU A 519 14.90 -16.77 18.66
N ARG A 520 15.44 -15.75 19.31
CA ARG A 520 15.23 -15.52 20.74
C ARG A 520 13.78 -15.12 20.98
N ALA A 521 13.26 -15.37 22.18
CA ALA A 521 11.95 -14.85 22.53
C ALA A 521 12.01 -13.31 22.59
N GLY A 522 11.01 -12.64 22.01
CA GLY A 522 10.99 -11.18 21.88
C GLY A 522 10.52 -10.70 20.51
N ARG A 523 10.52 -9.37 20.34
CA ARG A 523 10.17 -8.69 19.09
C ARG A 523 11.36 -8.69 18.14
N HIS A 524 11.07 -8.96 16.88
CA HIS A 524 12.03 -8.94 15.79
C HIS A 524 11.54 -8.11 14.60
N VAL A 525 12.46 -7.54 13.85
CA VAL A 525 12.22 -6.76 12.64
C VAL A 525 13.12 -7.27 11.51
N LEU A 526 12.55 -7.93 10.51
CA LEU A 526 13.26 -8.30 9.29
C LEU A 526 13.02 -7.22 8.23
N ARG A 527 14.07 -6.55 7.76
CA ARG A 527 14.04 -5.66 6.59
C ARG A 527 14.59 -6.38 5.38
N VAL A 528 13.91 -6.30 4.25
CA VAL A 528 14.33 -6.93 2.99
C VAL A 528 14.29 -5.87 1.90
N ARG A 529 15.38 -5.72 1.15
CA ARG A 529 15.41 -4.89 -0.06
C ARG A 529 15.90 -5.68 -1.26
N ALA A 530 15.29 -5.45 -2.41
CA ALA A 530 15.75 -5.90 -3.71
C ALA A 530 16.79 -4.93 -4.25
N ILE A 531 17.73 -5.46 -5.02
CA ILE A 531 18.73 -4.69 -5.76
C ILE A 531 18.79 -5.33 -7.15
N ASP A 532 18.56 -4.53 -8.20
CA ASP A 532 18.58 -5.02 -9.58
C ASP A 532 20.02 -5.29 -10.08
N ALA A 533 20.13 -5.66 -11.36
CA ALA A 533 21.43 -5.90 -12.01
C ALA A 533 22.23 -4.60 -12.24
N SER A 534 21.55 -3.47 -12.36
CA SER A 534 22.10 -2.13 -12.60
C SER A 534 22.59 -1.44 -11.31
N GLY A 535 22.27 -2.02 -10.15
CA GLY A 535 22.63 -1.52 -8.82
C GLY A 535 21.57 -0.64 -8.16
N ASN A 536 20.41 -0.42 -8.78
CA ASN A 536 19.32 0.30 -8.13
C ASN A 536 18.75 -0.55 -7.00
N ALA A 537 18.71 0.02 -5.80
CA ALA A 537 18.20 -0.63 -4.62
C ALA A 537 16.81 -0.10 -4.28
N ASP A 538 15.94 -0.99 -3.82
CA ASP A 538 14.65 -0.63 -3.26
C ASP A 538 14.80 0.46 -2.19
N ARG A 539 14.18 1.61 -2.45
CA ARG A 539 14.21 2.79 -1.60
C ARG A 539 13.29 2.65 -0.39
N THR A 540 12.34 1.71 -0.44
CA THR A 540 11.35 1.42 0.59
C THR A 540 11.40 -0.07 0.96
N PRO A 541 12.45 -0.52 1.67
CA PRO A 541 12.63 -1.94 1.99
C PRO A 541 11.39 -2.52 2.68
N LEU A 542 10.98 -3.71 2.26
CA LEU A 542 9.94 -4.48 2.95
C LEU A 542 10.31 -4.69 4.42
N VAL A 543 9.48 -4.19 5.34
CA VAL A 543 9.67 -4.33 6.79
C VAL A 543 8.67 -5.35 7.36
N LEU A 544 9.19 -6.42 7.95
CA LEU A 544 8.41 -7.52 8.55
C LEU A 544 8.66 -7.57 10.05
N ARG A 545 7.66 -7.16 10.84
CA ARG A 545 7.70 -7.22 12.31
C ARG A 545 7.05 -8.51 12.81
N PHE A 546 7.68 -9.21 13.76
CA PHE A 546 7.14 -10.45 14.33
C PHE A 546 7.61 -10.68 15.77
N THR A 547 6.86 -11.45 16.55
CA THR A 547 7.17 -11.74 17.96
C THR A 547 7.32 -13.24 18.18
N VAL A 548 8.44 -13.64 18.76
CA VAL A 548 8.68 -15.03 19.19
C VAL A 548 8.24 -15.20 20.64
N PRO A 549 7.24 -16.06 20.94
CA PRO A 549 6.76 -16.25 22.29
C PRO A 549 7.82 -16.88 23.19
N ARG A 550 7.81 -16.52 24.47
CA ARG A 550 8.59 -17.21 25.50
C ARG A 550 8.05 -18.63 25.65
N ARG A 551 8.94 -19.62 25.81
CA ARG A 551 8.52 -20.98 26.17
C ARG A 551 7.82 -20.91 27.52
N ARG A 552 6.58 -21.39 27.58
CA ARG A 552 5.98 -21.82 28.84
C ARG A 552 6.51 -23.19 29.19
#